data_AF-A0A2M8UDI3-F1
#
_entry.id   AF-A0A2M8UDI3-F1
#
_cell.length_a   1.000
_cell.length_b   1.000
_cell.length_c   1.000
_cell.angle_alpha   90.00
_cell.angle_beta   90.00
_cell.angle_gamma   90.00
#
_symmetry.space_group_name_H-M   'P 1'
#
loop_
_entity.id
_entity.type
_entity.pdbx_description
1 polymer ?
#
loop_
_entity_poly.entity_id
_entity_poly.type
_entity_poly.pdbx_seq_one_letter_code
_entity_poly.pdbx_strand_id
1 'polypeptide(L)'
;MPQFDAYPPVVFVHGNGDTAALWHTTIWRWESAGFPDKRLFAIDFPYPLARNVDADYQAGRSSTQDQMEQLSEAVQSALKQSGAGRVALVGSSRGGNAIRNYLKHGPGPAFVSHAVLCGTPNHGVIVSNDKLVGSEFNGAGPFLRGLNSGSEIVPGVNWLTLRSDAFDKFAQPDGAALGMRGVATGVTAEGPALAGAKNLVLPGLDHREVAFHEKAFAATWEFIIGRPPATTQILPETRPVLNGKVNGMARGVPTNLPVEGATVEIWETNPQTGARLHAQPAHRKVTGADGYWGPFNTSGPTATYEFVLTVPSQTTTHIYRSPFPRSSAHIHLRTATVADRDRQAGSIVTISRPRGYFGAGRDTVTFDGQPAPGIPAGVPTVSTSTLTLPRGTAQRTVVCRCNDETIAVQSWDASDDRAVIAELHY
;
A
#
# COMPACT_ATOMS: atom_id res chain seq x y z
N MET A 1 -0.93 16.61 30.88
CA MET A 1 -0.66 15.96 29.58
C MET A 1 0.03 16.97 28.68
N PRO A 2 0.97 16.57 27.79
CA PRO A 2 1.57 17.50 26.84
C PRO A 2 0.48 18.13 25.96
N GLN A 3 0.53 19.43 25.75
CA GLN A 3 -0.33 20.10 24.77
C GLN A 3 0.33 19.94 23.40
N PHE A 4 -0.27 19.14 22.52
CA PHE A 4 0.18 18.96 21.15
C PHE A 4 -0.42 20.02 20.22
N ASP A 5 0.21 20.23 19.06
CA ASP A 5 -0.42 20.94 17.94
C ASP A 5 -1.78 20.30 17.66
N ALA A 6 -2.81 21.11 17.43
CA ALA A 6 -4.14 20.62 17.09
C ALA A 6 -4.14 19.86 15.74
N TYR A 7 -3.17 20.16 14.87
CA TYR A 7 -2.96 19.50 13.59
C TYR A 7 -1.48 19.10 13.44
N PRO A 8 -1.00 18.09 14.20
CA PRO A 8 0.39 17.66 14.06
C PRO A 8 0.60 17.14 12.64
N PRO A 9 1.73 17.42 11.98
CA PRO A 9 2.00 16.83 10.68
C PRO A 9 1.99 15.31 10.77
N VAL A 10 1.39 14.66 9.78
CA VAL A 10 1.21 13.21 9.73
C VAL A 10 2.22 12.61 8.77
N VAL A 11 3.01 11.65 9.24
CA VAL A 11 3.88 10.83 8.39
C VAL A 11 3.30 9.43 8.29
N PHE A 12 2.87 9.07 7.09
CA PHE A 12 2.35 7.75 6.75
C PHE A 12 3.49 6.78 6.39
N VAL A 13 3.48 5.59 6.98
CA VAL A 13 4.55 4.58 6.91
C VAL A 13 4.01 3.28 6.32
N HIS A 14 4.39 2.94 5.09
CA HIS A 14 3.86 1.77 4.38
C HIS A 14 4.42 0.43 4.89
N GLY A 15 3.75 -0.66 4.51
CA GLY A 15 4.08 -2.03 4.90
C GLY A 15 5.19 -2.69 4.08
N ASN A 16 5.39 -3.99 4.33
CA ASN A 16 6.41 -4.81 3.71
C ASN A 16 6.18 -4.96 2.20
N GLY A 17 7.13 -4.54 1.37
CA GLY A 17 7.04 -4.61 -0.10
C GLY A 17 6.17 -3.54 -0.78
N ASP A 18 5.49 -2.70 0.01
CA ASP A 18 4.62 -1.63 -0.46
C ASP A 18 5.41 -0.34 -0.81
N THR A 19 4.69 0.75 -1.08
CA THR A 19 5.22 2.09 -1.43
C THR A 19 4.40 3.18 -0.76
N ALA A 20 4.90 4.42 -0.81
CA ALA A 20 4.12 5.59 -0.40
C ALA A 20 2.77 5.71 -1.13
N ALA A 21 2.65 5.17 -2.34
CA ALA A 21 1.45 5.26 -3.16
C ALA A 21 0.22 4.59 -2.54
N LEU A 22 0.38 3.65 -1.61
CA LEU A 22 -0.77 3.06 -0.92
C LEU A 22 -1.56 4.10 -0.11
N TRP A 23 -0.90 5.18 0.34
CA TRP A 23 -1.52 6.21 1.16
C TRP A 23 -2.28 7.28 0.38
N HIS A 24 -2.23 7.32 -0.95
CA HIS A 24 -2.81 8.46 -1.69
C HIS A 24 -4.32 8.64 -1.46
N THR A 25 -5.11 7.56 -1.37
CA THR A 25 -6.55 7.66 -1.09
C THR A 25 -6.83 8.07 0.36
N THR A 26 -5.96 7.68 1.30
CA THR A 26 -6.00 8.19 2.68
C THR A 26 -5.70 9.69 2.68
N ILE A 27 -4.62 10.13 2.04
CA ILE A 27 -4.25 11.55 1.92
C ILE A 27 -5.41 12.36 1.34
N TRP A 28 -6.04 11.90 0.27
CA TRP A 28 -7.23 12.53 -0.30
C TRP A 28 -8.39 12.66 0.69
N ARG A 29 -8.63 11.66 1.55
CA ARG A 29 -9.65 11.77 2.61
C ARG A 29 -9.27 12.81 3.66
N TRP A 30 -7.99 12.89 4.06
CA TRP A 30 -7.51 13.93 4.98
C TRP A 30 -7.68 15.34 4.39
N GLU A 31 -7.27 15.55 3.14
CA GLU A 31 -7.46 16.82 2.43
C GLU A 31 -8.94 17.17 2.27
N SER A 32 -9.78 16.18 1.91
CA SER A 32 -11.23 16.36 1.77
C SER A 32 -11.92 16.72 3.09
N ALA A 33 -11.39 16.21 4.21
CA ALA A 33 -11.85 16.57 5.55
C ALA A 33 -11.30 17.92 6.05
N GLY A 34 -10.52 18.63 5.23
CA GLY A 34 -10.00 19.97 5.53
C GLY A 34 -8.72 19.96 6.35
N PHE A 35 -7.91 18.90 6.29
CA PHE A 35 -6.60 18.90 6.94
C PHE A 35 -5.68 19.96 6.32
N PRO A 36 -4.88 20.69 7.11
CA PRO A 36 -4.07 21.77 6.56
C PRO A 36 -3.03 21.29 5.55
N ASP A 37 -2.84 22.08 4.50
CA ASP A 37 -1.83 21.85 3.48
C ASP A 37 -0.42 21.71 4.07
N LYS A 38 0.45 21.01 3.33
CA LYS A 38 1.89 20.82 3.66
C LYS A 38 2.14 20.15 5.02
N ARG A 39 1.18 19.36 5.50
CA ARG A 39 1.29 18.60 6.76
C ARG A 39 1.09 17.09 6.61
N LEU A 40 0.82 16.61 5.39
CA LEU A 40 0.69 15.19 5.09
C LEU A 40 1.94 14.73 4.33
N PHE A 41 2.61 13.72 4.85
CA PHE A 41 3.82 13.15 4.28
C PHE A 41 3.67 11.64 4.19
N ALA A 42 4.20 11.01 3.14
CA ALA A 42 4.28 9.56 3.04
C ALA A 42 5.73 9.17 2.75
N ILE A 43 6.30 8.32 3.60
CA ILE A 43 7.65 7.77 3.38
C ILE A 43 7.60 6.74 2.26
N ASP A 44 8.65 6.68 1.44
CA ASP A 44 8.84 5.67 0.40
C ASP A 44 10.18 4.95 0.65
N PHE A 45 10.15 3.87 1.43
CA PHE A 45 11.36 3.15 1.84
C PHE A 45 12.06 2.53 0.61
N PRO A 46 13.34 2.85 0.32
CA PRO A 46 14.05 2.36 -0.87
C PRO A 46 14.01 0.84 -1.07
N TYR A 47 14.14 0.08 0.01
CA TYR A 47 14.03 -1.37 0.03
C TYR A 47 12.89 -1.79 0.96
N PRO A 48 11.65 -1.88 0.46
CA PRO A 48 10.47 -2.02 1.30
C PRO A 48 10.32 -3.42 1.91
N LEU A 49 11.04 -4.43 1.38
CA LEU A 49 10.98 -5.81 1.87
C LEU A 49 11.99 -6.06 2.99
N ALA A 50 11.53 -6.75 4.03
CA ALA A 50 12.36 -7.25 5.12
C ALA A 50 13.34 -8.34 4.64
N ARG A 51 14.48 -8.41 5.32
CA ARG A 51 15.40 -9.55 5.21
C ARG A 51 14.75 -10.82 5.79
N ASN A 52 15.14 -11.99 5.30
CA ASN A 52 14.67 -13.27 5.82
C ASN A 52 15.16 -13.48 7.26
N VAL A 53 16.44 -13.18 7.49
CA VAL A 53 17.10 -13.07 8.79
C VAL A 53 17.57 -11.64 8.92
N ASP A 54 17.10 -10.91 9.94
CA ASP A 54 17.31 -9.46 10.05
C ASP A 54 18.81 -9.08 10.12
N ALA A 55 19.59 -9.90 10.83
CA ALA A 55 21.03 -9.73 11.02
C ALA A 55 21.84 -9.97 9.74
N ASP A 56 21.33 -10.75 8.79
CA ASP A 56 22.08 -11.15 7.61
C ASP A 56 21.82 -10.17 6.46
N TYR A 57 22.88 -9.73 5.80
CA TYR A 57 22.72 -8.93 4.59
C TYR A 57 21.96 -9.72 3.52
N GLN A 58 20.94 -9.10 2.94
CA GLN A 58 20.20 -9.64 1.81
C GLN A 58 19.96 -8.54 0.77
N ALA A 59 20.52 -8.71 -0.42
CA ALA A 59 20.43 -7.72 -1.49
C ALA A 59 18.97 -7.37 -1.83
N GLY A 60 18.69 -6.08 -1.99
CA GLY A 60 17.35 -5.56 -2.32
C GLY A 60 16.36 -5.53 -1.15
N ARG A 61 16.82 -5.77 0.09
CA ARG A 61 16.00 -5.82 1.31
C ARG A 61 16.64 -5.01 2.44
N SER A 62 15.81 -4.57 3.39
CA SER A 62 16.22 -3.75 4.54
C SER A 62 16.08 -4.50 5.86
N SER A 63 16.97 -4.19 6.81
CA SER A 63 16.85 -4.60 8.21
C SER A 63 15.87 -3.70 8.97
N THR A 64 15.59 -4.08 10.22
CA THR A 64 14.87 -3.25 11.19
C THR A 64 15.62 -1.95 11.52
N GLN A 65 16.95 -1.97 11.52
CA GLN A 65 17.81 -0.80 11.72
C GLN A 65 17.72 0.16 10.53
N ASP A 66 17.86 -0.36 9.30
CA ASP A 66 17.79 0.43 8.06
C ASP A 66 16.44 1.20 8.00
N GLN A 67 15.32 0.54 8.35
CA GLN A 67 13.99 1.17 8.38
C GLN A 67 13.84 2.22 9.47
N MET A 68 14.43 2.01 10.65
CA MET A 68 14.39 2.98 11.74
C MET A 68 15.14 4.27 11.37
N GLU A 69 16.32 4.13 10.75
CA GLU A 69 17.12 5.27 10.30
C GLU A 69 16.38 6.07 9.21
N GLN A 70 15.83 5.40 8.21
CA GLN A 70 15.04 6.03 7.15
C GLN A 70 13.78 6.72 7.69
N LEU A 71 13.11 6.13 8.69
CA LEU A 71 11.97 6.77 9.36
C LEU A 71 12.43 8.01 10.14
N SER A 72 13.57 7.94 10.83
CA SER A 72 14.13 9.09 11.55
C SER A 72 14.39 10.27 10.60
N GLU A 73 14.99 10.02 9.44
CA GLU A 73 15.21 11.04 8.41
C GLU A 73 13.90 11.64 7.89
N ALA A 74 12.89 10.81 7.61
CA ALA A 74 11.59 11.27 7.16
C ALA A 74 10.88 12.15 8.22
N VAL A 75 10.99 11.78 9.50
CA VAL A 75 10.46 12.59 10.61
C VAL A 75 11.15 13.95 10.67
N GLN A 76 12.48 13.98 10.61
CA GLN A 76 13.22 15.26 10.63
C GLN A 76 12.88 16.13 9.41
N SER A 77 12.71 15.53 8.23
CA SER A 77 12.28 16.23 7.03
C SER A 77 10.87 16.82 7.18
N ALA A 78 9.92 16.05 7.72
CA ALA A 78 8.55 16.52 7.96
C ALA A 78 8.50 17.66 8.99
N LEU A 79 9.27 17.56 10.07
CA LEU A 79 9.39 18.63 11.08
C LEU A 79 9.98 19.90 10.46
N LYS A 80 11.05 19.78 9.67
CA LYS A 80 11.68 20.92 8.98
C LYS A 80 10.71 21.60 7.99
N GLN A 81 9.96 20.81 7.21
CA GLN A 81 9.04 21.34 6.21
C GLN A 81 7.79 21.98 6.81
N SER A 82 7.29 21.45 7.94
CA SER A 82 6.09 21.94 8.61
C SER A 82 6.34 23.02 9.66
N GLY A 83 7.56 23.10 10.19
CA GLY A 83 7.90 23.95 11.34
C GLY A 83 7.34 23.44 12.68
N ALA A 84 6.73 22.24 12.71
CA ALA A 84 6.19 21.67 13.94
C ALA A 84 7.30 21.07 14.82
N GLY A 85 7.04 20.97 16.13
CA GLY A 85 7.97 20.32 17.07
C GLY A 85 7.79 18.80 17.18
N ARG A 86 6.63 18.26 16.77
CA ARG A 86 6.31 16.82 16.79
C ARG A 86 5.41 16.45 15.62
N VAL A 87 5.50 15.19 15.18
CA VAL A 87 4.64 14.57 14.16
C VAL A 87 3.72 13.50 14.77
N ALA A 88 2.63 13.18 14.07
CA ALA A 88 1.91 11.93 14.24
C ALA A 88 2.42 10.91 13.22
N LEU A 89 2.61 9.66 13.64
CA LEU A 89 3.02 8.55 12.78
C LEU A 89 1.86 7.57 12.59
N VAL A 90 1.59 7.18 11.36
CA VAL A 90 0.55 6.21 11.01
C VAL A 90 1.19 5.10 10.16
N GLY A 91 1.28 3.89 10.71
CA GLY A 91 1.98 2.77 10.08
C GLY A 91 1.04 1.63 9.70
N SER A 92 1.20 1.10 8.49
CA SER A 92 0.53 -0.13 8.05
C SER A 92 1.47 -1.31 8.15
N SER A 93 1.01 -2.45 8.69
CA SER A 93 1.75 -3.70 8.70
C SER A 93 3.17 -3.51 9.27
N ARG A 94 4.23 -3.93 8.55
CA ARG A 94 5.65 -3.71 8.88
C ARG A 94 5.99 -2.26 9.26
N GLY A 95 5.36 -1.26 8.62
CA GLY A 95 5.61 0.15 8.91
C GLY A 95 5.29 0.52 10.36
N GLY A 96 4.36 -0.19 11.01
CA GLY A 96 4.12 -0.03 12.43
C GLY A 96 5.28 -0.53 13.31
N ASN A 97 5.96 -1.62 12.92
CA ASN A 97 7.16 -2.07 13.64
C ASN A 97 8.33 -1.09 13.47
N ALA A 98 8.46 -0.41 12.33
CA ALA A 98 9.41 0.68 12.16
C ALA A 98 9.12 1.85 13.12
N ILE A 99 7.85 2.23 13.27
CA ILE A 99 7.41 3.24 14.26
C ILE A 99 7.76 2.81 15.68
N ARG A 100 7.45 1.56 16.05
CA ARG A 100 7.77 1.03 17.38
C ARG A 100 9.27 1.03 17.66
N ASN A 101 10.07 0.61 16.69
CA ASN A 101 11.53 0.63 16.82
C ASN A 101 12.07 2.05 17.00
N TYR A 102 11.60 2.99 16.17
CA TYR A 102 11.98 4.41 16.27
C TYR A 102 11.61 5.04 17.62
N LEU A 103 10.47 4.67 18.19
CA LEU A 103 10.02 5.17 19.49
C LEU A 103 10.75 4.52 20.65
N LYS A 104 11.04 3.22 20.60
CA LYS A 104 11.62 2.49 21.74
C LYS A 104 13.15 2.55 21.78
N HIS A 105 13.78 2.49 20.62
CA HIS A 105 15.23 2.35 20.46
C HIS A 105 15.87 3.54 19.72
N GLY A 106 15.07 4.34 19.02
CA GLY A 106 15.50 5.57 18.34
C GLY A 106 15.19 6.84 19.14
N PRO A 107 15.38 8.02 18.51
CA PRO A 107 15.14 9.31 19.14
C PRO A 107 13.65 9.72 19.13
N GLY A 108 12.74 8.85 18.69
CA GLY A 108 11.34 9.17 18.44
C GLY A 108 10.54 9.79 19.59
N PRO A 109 10.74 9.47 20.89
CA PRO A 109 9.92 10.02 21.97
C PRO A 109 9.95 11.55 22.09
N ALA A 110 11.02 12.18 21.60
CA ALA A 110 11.13 13.64 21.56
C ALA A 110 10.28 14.28 20.45
N PHE A 111 10.02 13.53 19.37
CA PHE A 111 9.53 14.05 18.09
C PHE A 111 8.15 13.55 17.68
N VAL A 112 7.53 12.66 18.46
CA VAL A 112 6.25 12.05 18.11
C VAL A 112 5.18 12.40 19.15
N SER A 113 3.99 12.77 18.67
CA SER A 113 2.80 13.02 19.51
C SER A 113 1.87 11.81 19.53
N HIS A 114 1.67 11.18 18.37
CA HIS A 114 0.75 10.06 18.18
C HIS A 114 1.42 8.93 17.38
N ALA A 115 1.14 7.69 17.75
CA ALA A 115 1.50 6.49 17.02
C ALA A 115 0.24 5.66 16.74
N VAL A 116 -0.10 5.51 15.46
CA VAL A 116 -1.24 4.72 15.00
C VAL A 116 -0.72 3.52 14.23
N LEU A 117 -1.05 2.31 14.70
CA LEU A 117 -0.55 1.05 14.14
C LEU A 117 -1.70 0.24 13.54
N CYS A 118 -1.68 0.04 12.23
CA CYS A 118 -2.77 -0.57 11.48
C CYS A 118 -2.37 -1.96 11.00
N GLY A 119 -3.00 -3.02 11.53
CA GLY A 119 -2.67 -4.41 11.17
C GLY A 119 -1.20 -4.76 11.43
N THR A 120 -0.53 -4.06 12.34
CA THR A 120 0.89 -4.26 12.60
C THR A 120 1.11 -5.61 13.28
N PRO A 121 2.07 -6.44 12.82
CA PRO A 121 2.40 -7.72 13.46
C PRO A 121 3.19 -7.47 14.75
N ASN A 122 2.54 -6.85 15.74
CA ASN A 122 3.13 -6.38 16.99
C ASN A 122 3.67 -7.52 17.86
N HIS A 123 3.01 -8.68 17.79
CA HIS A 123 3.40 -9.92 18.44
C HIS A 123 3.92 -10.97 17.44
N GLY A 124 4.25 -10.52 16.22
CA GLY A 124 4.69 -11.36 15.12
C GLY A 124 3.55 -11.95 14.31
N VAL A 125 3.93 -12.67 13.25
CA VAL A 125 3.03 -13.51 12.44
C VAL A 125 3.08 -14.97 12.87
N ILE A 126 4.08 -15.31 13.69
CA ILE A 126 4.31 -16.60 14.32
C ILE A 126 5.18 -16.39 15.58
N VAL A 127 5.04 -17.25 16.58
CA VAL A 127 5.90 -17.36 17.76
C VAL A 127 6.51 -18.76 17.76
N SER A 128 7.76 -18.88 17.33
CA SER A 128 8.39 -20.20 17.13
C SER A 128 9.91 -20.14 17.27
N ASN A 129 10.50 -21.21 17.83
CA ASN A 129 11.96 -21.36 17.95
C ASN A 129 12.58 -22.09 16.74
N ASP A 130 11.77 -22.59 15.81
CA ASP A 130 12.19 -23.45 14.70
C ASP A 130 11.75 -22.93 13.31
N LYS A 131 10.76 -22.04 13.25
CA LYS A 131 10.25 -21.40 12.03
C LYS A 131 10.58 -19.91 12.04
N LEU A 132 10.93 -19.39 10.85
CA LEU A 132 11.28 -17.96 10.67
C LEU A 132 12.29 -17.46 11.71
N VAL A 133 13.26 -18.30 12.10
CA VAL A 133 14.30 -17.93 13.08
C VAL A 133 15.11 -16.77 12.53
N GLY A 134 15.25 -15.71 13.33
CA GLY A 134 15.95 -14.49 12.95
C GLY A 134 15.13 -13.50 12.11
N SER A 135 13.91 -13.85 11.70
CA SER A 135 13.00 -12.92 11.03
C SER A 135 12.48 -11.86 12.01
N GLU A 136 12.37 -10.61 11.55
CA GLU A 136 11.71 -9.52 12.31
C GLU A 136 10.21 -9.76 12.57
N PHE A 137 9.59 -10.73 11.87
CA PHE A 137 8.18 -11.07 12.03
C PHE A 137 7.93 -12.25 13.00
N ASN A 138 8.97 -12.83 13.58
CA ASN A 138 8.81 -13.91 14.56
C ASN A 138 8.76 -13.33 15.98
N GLY A 139 7.65 -13.53 16.68
CA GLY A 139 7.43 -13.03 18.04
C GLY A 139 8.38 -13.62 19.09
N ALA A 140 8.98 -14.79 18.81
CA ALA A 140 10.06 -15.35 19.63
C ALA A 140 11.44 -14.75 19.29
N GLY A 141 11.54 -13.94 18.24
CA GLY A 141 12.77 -13.30 17.79
C GLY A 141 13.24 -12.16 18.70
N PRO A 142 14.55 -11.83 18.68
CA PRO A 142 15.11 -10.77 19.53
C PRO A 142 14.46 -9.40 19.30
N PHE A 143 14.13 -9.06 18.05
CA PHE A 143 13.50 -7.79 17.70
C PHE A 143 12.15 -7.59 18.39
N LEU A 144 11.19 -8.51 18.20
CA LEU A 144 9.87 -8.38 18.79
C LEU A 144 9.88 -8.59 20.31
N ARG A 145 10.74 -9.46 20.85
CA ARG A 145 10.95 -9.53 22.31
C ARG A 145 11.48 -8.21 22.88
N GLY A 146 12.39 -7.54 22.17
CA GLY A 146 12.86 -6.20 22.52
C GLY A 146 11.73 -5.18 22.55
N LEU A 147 10.93 -5.10 21.48
CA LEU A 147 9.78 -4.20 21.39
C LEU A 147 8.68 -4.49 22.42
N ASN A 148 8.46 -5.75 22.81
CA ASN A 148 7.43 -6.16 23.77
C ASN A 148 7.94 -6.25 25.23
N SER A 149 9.25 -6.08 25.47
CA SER A 149 9.81 -6.12 26.83
C SER A 149 9.34 -4.94 27.68
N GLY A 150 8.88 -5.21 28.90
CA GLY A 150 8.36 -4.16 29.79
C GLY A 150 7.08 -3.54 29.26
N SER A 151 7.07 -2.22 29.06
CA SER A 151 5.93 -1.53 28.42
C SER A 151 6.00 -1.66 26.90
N GLU A 152 4.88 -2.03 26.28
CA GLU A 152 4.76 -2.13 24.83
C GLU A 152 4.57 -0.77 24.14
N ILE A 153 4.17 0.23 24.93
CA ILE A 153 4.03 1.63 24.54
C ILE A 153 5.11 2.49 25.19
N VAL A 154 5.41 3.62 24.56
CA VAL A 154 6.34 4.62 25.11
C VAL A 154 5.56 5.75 25.79
N PRO A 155 5.82 6.06 27.08
CA PRO A 155 5.17 7.17 27.77
C PRO A 155 5.36 8.52 27.06
N GLY A 156 4.34 9.38 27.12
CA GLY A 156 4.37 10.70 26.47
C GLY A 156 4.03 10.69 24.98
N VAL A 157 3.67 9.53 24.41
CA VAL A 157 3.11 9.36 23.08
C VAL A 157 1.71 8.77 23.21
N ASN A 158 0.75 9.24 22.40
CA ASN A 158 -0.59 8.68 22.35
C ASN A 158 -0.61 7.48 21.38
N TRP A 159 -1.10 6.31 21.84
CA TRP A 159 -1.09 5.09 21.04
C TRP A 159 -2.48 4.59 20.66
N LEU A 160 -2.65 4.27 19.37
CA LEU A 160 -3.82 3.59 18.80
C LEU A 160 -3.35 2.38 18.00
N THR A 161 -4.02 1.23 18.18
CA THR A 161 -3.94 0.12 17.23
C THR A 161 -5.29 -0.06 16.54
N LEU A 162 -5.25 -0.27 15.22
CA LEU A 162 -6.39 -0.65 14.41
C LEU A 162 -6.18 -2.10 13.96
N ARG A 163 -7.12 -2.97 14.32
CA ARG A 163 -7.01 -4.40 14.01
C ARG A 163 -8.28 -4.95 13.40
N SER A 164 -8.10 -6.02 12.64
CA SER A 164 -9.22 -6.83 12.13
C SER A 164 -9.82 -7.64 13.28
N ASP A 165 -11.09 -7.98 13.16
CA ASP A 165 -11.76 -8.96 14.01
C ASP A 165 -11.35 -10.40 13.65
N ALA A 166 -11.20 -10.71 12.35
CA ALA A 166 -10.93 -12.08 11.91
C ALA A 166 -10.19 -12.22 10.56
N PHE A 167 -10.07 -11.17 9.75
CA PHE A 167 -9.61 -11.25 8.36
C PHE A 167 -8.19 -10.73 8.11
N ASP A 168 -7.43 -10.43 9.16
CA ASP A 168 -6.00 -10.18 9.03
C ASP A 168 -5.26 -11.51 8.84
N LYS A 169 -4.80 -11.78 7.61
CA LYS A 169 -4.10 -13.03 7.26
C LYS A 169 -2.81 -13.29 8.03
N PHE A 170 -2.21 -12.28 8.64
CA PHE A 170 -0.98 -12.41 9.42
C PHE A 170 -1.25 -12.51 10.93
N ALA A 171 -2.51 -12.32 11.35
CA ALA A 171 -2.97 -12.49 12.73
C ALA A 171 -3.93 -13.68 12.85
N GLN A 172 -3.47 -14.86 12.43
CA GLN A 172 -4.26 -16.09 12.37
C GLN A 172 -3.64 -17.19 13.23
N PRO A 173 -4.45 -18.03 13.91
CA PRO A 173 -3.94 -19.15 14.71
C PRO A 173 -3.29 -20.26 13.87
N ASP A 174 -3.68 -20.38 12.60
CA ASP A 174 -3.11 -21.32 11.64
C ASP A 174 -2.17 -20.64 10.64
N GLY A 175 -1.04 -21.28 10.34
CA GLY A 175 0.01 -20.79 9.47
C GLY A 175 -0.29 -20.86 7.97
N ALA A 176 -1.51 -21.15 7.53
CA ALA A 176 -1.85 -21.29 6.11
C ALA A 176 -1.44 -20.08 5.26
N ALA A 177 -1.65 -18.85 5.75
CA ALA A 177 -1.26 -17.63 5.04
C ALA A 177 0.27 -17.44 4.93
N LEU A 178 1.03 -18.16 5.76
CA LEU A 178 2.50 -18.22 5.73
C LEU A 178 3.02 -19.40 4.89
N GLY A 179 2.14 -20.14 4.20
CA GLY A 179 2.50 -21.37 3.49
C GLY A 179 2.74 -22.58 4.40
N MET A 180 2.33 -22.50 5.67
CA MET A 180 2.54 -23.53 6.69
C MET A 180 1.19 -23.99 7.29
N ARG A 181 0.26 -24.42 6.43
CA ARG A 181 -1.07 -24.87 6.87
C ARG A 181 -0.95 -26.01 7.90
N GLY A 182 -1.75 -25.94 8.96
CA GLY A 182 -1.74 -26.88 10.07
C GLY A 182 -0.70 -26.58 11.15
N VAL A 183 0.19 -25.61 10.93
CA VAL A 183 1.15 -25.15 11.94
C VAL A 183 0.51 -24.07 12.79
N ALA A 184 0.43 -24.29 14.10
CA ALA A 184 -0.02 -23.28 15.04
C ALA A 184 0.96 -22.11 15.04
N THR A 185 0.47 -20.89 14.83
CA THR A 185 1.32 -19.69 14.80
C THR A 185 1.61 -19.15 16.20
N GLY A 186 0.76 -19.44 17.18
CA GLY A 186 0.78 -18.76 18.48
C GLY A 186 0.29 -17.31 18.43
N VAL A 187 -0.33 -16.90 17.32
CA VAL A 187 -0.89 -15.55 17.10
C VAL A 187 -2.40 -15.67 16.85
N THR A 188 -3.19 -14.73 17.36
CA THR A 188 -4.64 -14.65 17.11
C THR A 188 -5.01 -13.28 16.54
N ALA A 189 -6.29 -13.03 16.29
CA ALA A 189 -6.78 -11.73 15.86
C ALA A 189 -6.49 -10.58 16.86
N GLU A 190 -6.14 -10.90 18.11
CA GLU A 190 -5.66 -9.94 19.11
C GLU A 190 -4.18 -9.57 18.93
N GLY A 191 -3.42 -10.32 18.13
CA GLY A 191 -1.97 -10.14 17.96
C GLY A 191 -1.52 -8.71 17.59
N PRO A 192 -2.29 -7.93 16.81
CA PRO A 192 -1.97 -6.53 16.56
C PRO A 192 -2.27 -5.57 17.72
N ALA A 193 -2.99 -5.97 18.77
CA ALA A 193 -3.22 -5.12 19.94
C ALA A 193 -1.92 -4.88 20.72
N LEU A 194 -1.82 -3.75 21.42
CA LEU A 194 -0.73 -3.44 22.35
C LEU A 194 -1.27 -3.13 23.75
N ALA A 195 -0.64 -3.68 24.77
CA ALA A 195 -0.89 -3.32 26.16
C ALA A 195 -0.59 -1.83 26.39
N GLY A 196 -1.56 -1.10 26.97
CA GLY A 196 -1.46 0.34 27.24
C GLY A 196 -1.89 1.26 26.09
N ALA A 197 -2.13 0.72 24.88
CA ALA A 197 -2.70 1.49 23.77
C ALA A 197 -4.23 1.49 23.79
N LYS A 198 -4.85 2.46 23.09
CA LYS A 198 -6.24 2.31 22.65
C LYS A 198 -6.26 1.26 21.54
N ASN A 199 -6.96 0.14 21.74
CA ASN A 199 -7.06 -0.93 20.74
C ASN A 199 -8.46 -0.91 20.13
N LEU A 200 -8.58 -0.63 18.84
CA LEU A 200 -9.84 -0.56 18.12
C LEU A 200 -9.95 -1.68 17.09
N VAL A 201 -11.07 -2.40 17.13
CA VAL A 201 -11.43 -3.42 16.14
C VAL A 201 -12.21 -2.76 15.01
N LEU A 202 -11.86 -3.09 13.76
CA LEU A 202 -12.60 -2.69 12.57
C LEU A 202 -13.21 -3.95 11.93
N PRO A 203 -14.47 -4.30 12.27
CA PRO A 203 -15.06 -5.57 11.86
C PRO A 203 -15.16 -5.73 10.34
N GLY A 204 -14.84 -6.93 9.87
CA GLY A 204 -14.94 -7.31 8.46
C GLY A 204 -13.82 -6.80 7.54
N LEU A 205 -12.91 -5.96 8.06
CA LEU A 205 -11.77 -5.45 7.31
C LEU A 205 -10.60 -6.44 7.36
N ASP A 206 -9.89 -6.59 6.24
CA ASP A 206 -8.68 -7.41 6.17
C ASP A 206 -7.41 -6.66 6.61
N HIS A 207 -6.27 -7.36 6.57
CA HIS A 207 -4.96 -6.84 7.00
C HIS A 207 -4.56 -5.50 6.34
N ARG A 208 -4.94 -5.25 5.08
CA ARG A 208 -4.64 -3.98 4.40
C ARG A 208 -5.72 -2.95 4.67
N GLU A 209 -6.99 -3.37 4.65
CA GLU A 209 -8.13 -2.45 4.84
C GLU A 209 -8.09 -1.75 6.21
N VAL A 210 -7.55 -2.38 7.26
CA VAL A 210 -7.39 -1.73 8.58
C VAL A 210 -6.45 -0.53 8.57
N ALA A 211 -5.71 -0.28 7.48
CA ALA A 211 -4.90 0.92 7.26
C ALA A 211 -5.51 1.90 6.23
N PHE A 212 -6.21 1.38 5.21
CA PHE A 212 -6.54 2.17 4.00
C PHE A 212 -8.03 2.37 3.77
N HIS A 213 -8.90 1.67 4.51
CA HIS A 213 -10.35 1.79 4.42
C HIS A 213 -10.85 3.11 5.03
N GLU A 214 -12.02 3.60 4.60
CA GLU A 214 -12.62 4.84 5.14
C GLU A 214 -12.84 4.80 6.67
N LYS A 215 -13.21 3.64 7.23
CA LYS A 215 -13.32 3.41 8.67
C LYS A 215 -11.98 3.57 9.40
N ALA A 216 -10.90 3.10 8.80
CA ALA A 216 -9.55 3.26 9.35
C ALA A 216 -9.12 4.74 9.33
N PHE A 217 -9.42 5.44 8.23
CA PHE A 217 -9.24 6.89 8.15
C PHE A 217 -10.00 7.62 9.26
N ALA A 218 -11.30 7.37 9.42
CA ALA A 218 -12.13 8.06 10.42
C ALA A 218 -11.61 7.85 11.85
N ALA A 219 -11.23 6.62 12.21
CA ALA A 219 -10.67 6.30 13.52
C ALA A 219 -9.31 6.97 13.76
N THR A 220 -8.44 6.98 12.74
CA THR A 220 -7.12 7.62 12.80
C THR A 220 -7.27 9.14 12.95
N TRP A 221 -8.15 9.76 12.17
CA TRP A 221 -8.46 11.18 12.25
C TRP A 221 -8.96 11.54 13.64
N GLU A 222 -10.01 10.87 14.12
CA GLU A 222 -10.62 11.20 15.42
C GLU A 222 -9.62 11.05 16.56
N PHE A 223 -8.74 10.05 16.48
CA PHE A 223 -7.69 9.86 17.47
C PHE A 223 -6.65 10.98 17.50
N ILE A 224 -6.21 11.45 16.33
CA ILE A 224 -5.18 12.50 16.23
C ILE A 224 -5.76 13.89 16.51
N ILE A 225 -6.97 14.16 16.02
CA ILE A 225 -7.60 15.50 16.04
C ILE A 225 -8.53 15.68 17.24
N GLY A 226 -8.95 14.59 17.89
CA GLY A 226 -9.84 14.62 19.06
C GLY A 226 -11.31 14.84 18.73
N ARG A 227 -11.70 14.80 17.45
CA ARG A 227 -13.09 14.90 16.97
C ARG A 227 -13.27 14.20 15.62
N PRO A 228 -14.49 13.76 15.25
CA PRO A 228 -14.74 13.13 13.96
C PRO A 228 -14.37 14.03 12.76
N PRO A 229 -13.99 13.46 11.61
CA PRO A 229 -13.77 14.24 10.39
C PRO A 229 -15.08 14.82 9.85
N ALA A 230 -15.00 15.95 9.14
CA ALA A 230 -16.17 16.56 8.52
C ALA A 230 -16.77 15.68 7.39
N THR A 231 -15.95 14.81 6.79
CA THR A 231 -16.36 13.82 5.78
C THR A 231 -15.38 12.65 5.76
N THR A 232 -15.85 11.47 5.40
CA THR A 232 -15.00 10.30 5.06
C THR A 232 -14.85 10.10 3.54
N GLN A 233 -15.59 10.88 2.77
CA GLN A 233 -15.60 10.82 1.31
C GLN A 233 -14.39 11.55 0.73
N ILE A 234 -13.94 11.09 -0.44
CA ILE A 234 -12.94 11.79 -1.24
C ILE A 234 -13.69 12.80 -2.12
N LEU A 235 -13.58 14.07 -1.77
CA LEU A 235 -14.24 15.17 -2.50
C LEU A 235 -13.40 15.57 -3.71
N PRO A 236 -13.98 15.68 -4.92
CA PRO A 236 -13.21 15.95 -6.12
C PRO A 236 -12.69 17.40 -6.18
N GLU A 237 -11.52 17.57 -6.79
CA GLU A 237 -10.98 18.83 -7.27
C GLU A 237 -11.38 19.04 -8.73
N THR A 238 -11.45 20.30 -9.17
CA THR A 238 -11.85 20.61 -10.55
C THR A 238 -10.79 20.18 -11.58
N ARG A 239 -9.50 20.30 -11.22
CA ARG A 239 -8.36 20.02 -12.11
C ARG A 239 -7.24 19.28 -11.39
N PRO A 240 -7.41 17.97 -11.13
CA PRO A 240 -6.37 17.16 -10.51
C PRO A 240 -5.05 17.18 -11.30
N VAL A 241 -3.94 17.35 -10.58
CA VAL A 241 -2.58 17.19 -11.10
C VAL A 241 -1.95 15.95 -10.50
N LEU A 242 -1.49 15.04 -11.36
CA LEU A 242 -0.91 13.77 -10.95
C LEU A 242 0.61 13.79 -11.14
N ASN A 243 1.30 13.19 -10.19
CA ASN A 243 2.72 12.91 -10.26
C ASN A 243 3.04 11.64 -9.47
N GLY A 244 4.19 11.05 -9.75
CA GLY A 244 4.73 9.95 -8.99
C GLY A 244 6.02 9.44 -9.59
N LYS A 245 6.56 8.40 -8.96
CA LYS A 245 7.84 7.80 -9.29
C LYS A 245 7.62 6.45 -9.98
N VAL A 246 8.44 6.17 -10.99
CA VAL A 246 8.63 4.81 -11.49
C VAL A 246 9.57 4.10 -10.52
N ASN A 247 9.04 3.10 -9.83
CA ASN A 247 9.75 2.33 -8.82
C ASN A 247 10.37 1.08 -9.47
N GLY A 248 11.62 0.81 -9.13
CA GLY A 248 12.39 -0.31 -9.67
C GLY A 248 11.84 -1.68 -9.27
N MET A 249 12.03 -2.65 -10.16
CA MET A 249 11.78 -4.06 -9.89
C MET A 249 13.09 -4.82 -10.10
N ALA A 250 13.73 -5.26 -9.03
CA ALA A 250 14.98 -6.01 -9.09
C ALA A 250 14.69 -7.51 -9.19
N ARG A 251 14.68 -8.08 -10.41
CA ARG A 251 14.32 -9.50 -10.67
C ARG A 251 12.93 -9.86 -10.10
N GLY A 252 11.93 -9.01 -10.35
CA GLY A 252 10.57 -9.18 -9.85
C GLY A 252 10.40 -8.83 -8.36
N VAL A 253 11.48 -8.49 -7.66
CA VAL A 253 11.41 -8.01 -6.27
C VAL A 253 11.22 -6.50 -6.26
N PRO A 254 10.17 -5.98 -5.60
CA PRO A 254 9.95 -4.54 -5.54
C PRO A 254 11.09 -3.82 -4.81
N THR A 255 11.68 -2.85 -5.50
CA THR A 255 12.43 -1.77 -4.87
C THR A 255 11.60 -0.50 -5.02
N ASN A 256 11.83 0.49 -4.16
CA ASN A 256 11.31 1.85 -4.35
C ASN A 256 12.40 2.80 -4.82
N LEU A 257 13.44 2.24 -5.43
CA LEU A 257 14.47 3.03 -6.10
C LEU A 257 13.91 3.66 -7.36
N PRO A 258 14.34 4.89 -7.70
CA PRO A 258 13.96 5.51 -8.97
C PRO A 258 14.49 4.71 -10.16
N VAL A 259 13.73 4.71 -11.26
CA VAL A 259 14.17 4.16 -12.54
C VAL A 259 14.41 5.32 -13.50
N GLU A 260 15.66 5.50 -13.93
CA GLU A 260 16.02 6.43 -15.00
C GLU A 260 15.76 5.81 -16.38
N GLY A 261 15.32 6.63 -17.34
CA GLY A 261 15.09 6.18 -18.72
C GLY A 261 13.81 5.38 -18.94
N ALA A 262 12.95 5.23 -17.93
CA ALA A 262 11.63 4.66 -18.11
C ALA A 262 10.75 5.62 -18.93
N THR A 263 9.99 5.09 -19.88
CA THR A 263 8.99 5.88 -20.62
C THR A 263 7.62 5.65 -20.02
N VAL A 264 6.93 6.75 -19.68
CA VAL A 264 5.54 6.76 -19.23
C VAL A 264 4.72 7.54 -20.25
N GLU A 265 3.74 6.88 -20.84
CA GLU A 265 2.72 7.50 -21.68
C GLU A 265 1.35 7.38 -21.00
N ILE A 266 0.60 8.48 -20.96
CA ILE A 266 -0.74 8.50 -20.36
C ILE A 266 -1.74 8.81 -21.45
N TRP A 267 -2.72 7.92 -21.61
CA TRP A 267 -3.77 8.03 -22.60
C TRP A 267 -5.11 8.19 -21.91
N GLU A 268 -5.89 9.19 -22.31
CA GLU A 268 -7.28 9.29 -21.87
C GLU A 268 -8.11 8.18 -22.54
N THR A 269 -8.96 7.53 -21.76
CA THR A 269 -9.72 6.35 -22.20
C THR A 269 -11.22 6.55 -22.05
N ASN A 270 -11.98 5.84 -22.89
CA ASN A 270 -13.42 5.73 -22.72
C ASN A 270 -13.72 4.89 -21.46
N PRO A 271 -14.50 5.39 -20.49
CA PRO A 271 -14.72 4.69 -19.22
C PRO A 271 -15.51 3.38 -19.35
N GLN A 272 -16.29 3.19 -20.43
CA GLN A 272 -17.06 1.97 -20.67
C GLN A 272 -16.26 0.89 -21.41
N THR A 273 -15.30 1.28 -22.26
CA THR A 273 -14.60 0.35 -23.14
C THR A 273 -13.10 0.22 -22.86
N GLY A 274 -12.50 1.18 -22.14
CA GLY A 274 -11.05 1.28 -21.96
C GLY A 274 -10.30 1.70 -23.23
N ALA A 275 -10.98 1.95 -24.35
CA ALA A 275 -10.34 2.36 -25.59
C ALA A 275 -9.80 3.79 -25.49
N ARG A 276 -8.64 4.05 -26.09
CA ARG A 276 -8.04 5.40 -26.13
C ARG A 276 -8.95 6.37 -26.90
N LEU A 277 -9.17 7.56 -26.35
CA LEU A 277 -10.02 8.58 -26.97
C LEU A 277 -9.32 9.37 -28.08
N HIS A 278 -7.99 9.36 -28.10
CA HIS A 278 -7.19 10.20 -28.98
C HIS A 278 -6.06 9.42 -29.66
N ALA A 279 -5.60 9.92 -30.80
CA ALA A 279 -4.50 9.32 -31.57
C ALA A 279 -3.11 9.57 -30.95
N GLN A 280 -2.98 10.51 -30.02
CA GLN A 280 -1.74 10.84 -29.31
C GLN A 280 -1.95 10.75 -27.79
N PRO A 281 -0.90 10.42 -27.00
CA PRO A 281 -1.01 10.39 -25.55
C PRO A 281 -1.25 11.80 -25.01
N ALA A 282 -2.04 11.91 -23.94
CA ALA A 282 -2.25 13.15 -23.20
C ALA A 282 -0.98 13.60 -22.46
N HIS A 283 -0.09 12.66 -22.15
CA HIS A 283 1.21 12.93 -21.54
C HIS A 283 2.25 11.91 -21.97
N ARG A 284 3.49 12.35 -22.14
CA ARG A 284 4.63 11.48 -22.38
C ARG A 284 5.86 12.00 -21.65
N LYS A 285 6.51 11.13 -20.87
CA LYS A 285 7.72 11.46 -20.13
C LYS A 285 8.72 10.31 -20.17
N VAL A 286 9.99 10.66 -20.40
CA VAL A 286 11.12 9.79 -20.04
C VAL A 286 11.63 10.26 -18.69
N THR A 287 11.74 9.34 -17.72
CA THR A 287 12.17 9.66 -16.35
C THR A 287 13.65 9.99 -16.30
N GLY A 288 14.02 10.95 -15.44
CA GLY A 288 15.42 11.23 -15.10
C GLY A 288 15.90 10.34 -13.95
N ALA A 289 17.06 10.67 -13.40
CA ALA A 289 17.67 9.97 -12.25
C ALA A 289 16.76 9.93 -10.99
N ASP A 290 15.80 10.86 -10.87
CA ASP A 290 14.83 10.91 -9.78
C ASP A 290 13.61 9.98 -9.98
N GLY A 291 13.44 9.41 -11.18
CA GLY A 291 12.38 8.48 -11.52
C GLY A 291 10.99 9.11 -11.66
N TYR A 292 10.83 10.43 -11.57
CA TYR A 292 9.50 11.06 -11.59
C TYR A 292 8.96 11.23 -13.01
N TRP A 293 7.67 10.89 -13.19
CA TRP A 293 7.02 10.91 -14.51
C TRP A 293 6.07 12.10 -14.73
N GLY A 294 5.64 12.80 -13.69
CA GLY A 294 4.77 13.97 -13.78
C GLY A 294 5.55 15.30 -13.88
N PRO A 295 4.86 16.44 -13.66
CA PRO A 295 3.42 16.55 -13.41
C PRO A 295 2.58 16.28 -14.67
N PHE A 296 1.37 15.76 -14.49
CA PHE A 296 0.35 15.56 -15.53
C PHE A 296 -0.95 16.24 -15.12
N ASN A 297 -1.47 17.13 -15.96
CA ASN A 297 -2.77 17.77 -15.75
C ASN A 297 -3.88 16.88 -16.32
N THR A 298 -4.78 16.42 -15.46
CA THR A 298 -5.94 15.61 -15.91
C THR A 298 -6.98 16.49 -16.61
N SER A 299 -7.76 15.86 -17.49
CA SER A 299 -8.92 16.43 -18.18
C SER A 299 -10.09 16.68 -17.22
N GLY A 300 -10.10 16.02 -16.05
CA GLY A 300 -11.08 16.23 -14.99
C GLY A 300 -11.08 15.08 -13.96
N PRO A 301 -11.81 15.24 -12.83
CA PRO A 301 -11.81 14.29 -11.72
C PRO A 301 -12.50 12.94 -12.02
N THR A 302 -13.24 12.86 -13.13
CA THR A 302 -13.95 11.65 -13.56
C THR A 302 -13.34 11.01 -14.81
N ALA A 303 -12.29 11.62 -15.38
CA ALA A 303 -11.61 11.08 -16.55
C ALA A 303 -10.87 9.78 -16.18
N THR A 304 -10.86 8.82 -17.11
CA THR A 304 -10.17 7.54 -16.99
C THR A 304 -8.92 7.53 -17.86
N TYR A 305 -7.88 6.82 -17.39
CA TYR A 305 -6.57 6.82 -18.04
C TYR A 305 -5.96 5.41 -18.12
N GLU A 306 -5.21 5.19 -19.19
CA GLU A 306 -4.24 4.11 -19.36
C GLU A 306 -2.84 4.70 -19.21
N PHE A 307 -2.05 4.17 -18.27
CA PHE A 307 -0.63 4.45 -18.13
C PHE A 307 0.15 3.31 -18.80
N VAL A 308 0.87 3.62 -19.87
CA VAL A 308 1.81 2.69 -20.50
C VAL A 308 3.19 2.93 -19.92
N LEU A 309 3.71 1.94 -19.21
CA LEU A 309 5.05 1.95 -18.65
C LEU A 309 5.97 1.03 -19.47
N THR A 310 7.01 1.61 -20.03
CA THR A 310 8.09 0.88 -20.70
C THR A 310 9.40 1.10 -19.95
N VAL A 311 9.97 0.01 -19.45
CA VAL A 311 11.31 -0.02 -18.86
C VAL A 311 12.15 -1.00 -19.68
N PRO A 312 13.36 -0.64 -20.14
CA PRO A 312 14.19 -1.53 -20.94
C PRO A 312 14.34 -2.92 -20.30
N SER A 313 14.16 -3.97 -21.11
CA SER A 313 14.28 -5.38 -20.71
C SER A 313 13.27 -5.84 -19.65
N GLN A 314 12.14 -5.15 -19.51
CA GLN A 314 11.02 -5.56 -18.66
C GLN A 314 9.71 -5.54 -19.44
N THR A 315 8.73 -6.27 -18.93
CA THR A 315 7.37 -6.34 -19.49
C THR A 315 6.76 -4.94 -19.62
N THR A 316 6.33 -4.59 -20.84
CA THR A 316 5.59 -3.34 -21.06
C THR A 316 4.24 -3.45 -20.37
N THR A 317 3.96 -2.51 -19.47
CA THR A 317 2.82 -2.61 -18.57
C THR A 317 1.78 -1.55 -18.90
N HIS A 318 0.57 -2.00 -19.23
CA HIS A 318 -0.60 -1.17 -19.45
C HIS A 318 -1.42 -1.11 -18.16
N ILE A 319 -1.41 0.01 -17.45
CA ILE A 319 -2.06 0.16 -16.15
C ILE A 319 -3.29 1.07 -16.33
N TYR A 320 -4.47 0.49 -16.20
CA TYR A 320 -5.73 1.23 -16.12
C TYR A 320 -6.07 1.40 -14.65
N ARG A 321 -6.35 2.64 -14.25
CA ARG A 321 -6.72 2.97 -12.87
C ARG A 321 -8.09 3.61 -12.83
N SER A 322 -8.76 3.44 -11.70
CA SER A 322 -9.96 4.20 -11.39
C SER A 322 -9.69 5.70 -11.47
N PRO A 323 -10.74 6.53 -11.70
CA PRO A 323 -10.58 7.98 -11.80
C PRO A 323 -9.82 8.58 -10.62
N PHE A 324 -9.16 9.71 -10.89
CA PHE A 324 -8.42 10.47 -9.90
C PHE A 324 -9.22 11.71 -9.53
N PRO A 325 -10.04 11.68 -8.47
CA PRO A 325 -10.87 12.82 -8.10
C PRO A 325 -10.05 14.02 -7.61
N ARG A 326 -8.79 13.81 -7.18
CA ARG A 326 -7.93 14.84 -6.58
C ARG A 326 -6.48 14.71 -7.03
N SER A 327 -5.73 15.81 -6.91
CA SER A 327 -4.30 15.85 -7.17
C SER A 327 -3.52 14.88 -6.28
N SER A 328 -2.42 14.32 -6.76
CA SER A 328 -1.54 13.50 -5.93
C SER A 328 -0.13 13.46 -6.47
N ALA A 329 0.86 13.56 -5.58
CA ALA A 329 2.26 13.32 -5.89
C ALA A 329 2.70 11.85 -5.67
N HIS A 330 1.78 10.98 -5.24
CA HIS A 330 2.05 9.61 -4.82
C HIS A 330 1.50 8.56 -5.78
N ILE A 331 1.45 8.86 -7.07
CA ILE A 331 0.94 7.92 -8.09
C ILE A 331 2.13 7.11 -8.65
N HIS A 332 2.64 6.18 -7.85
CA HIS A 332 3.83 5.40 -8.25
C HIS A 332 3.48 4.29 -9.23
N LEU A 333 4.42 3.94 -10.10
CA LEU A 333 4.27 2.91 -11.14
C LEU A 333 5.33 1.84 -10.95
N ARG A 334 4.95 0.58 -11.15
CA ARG A 334 5.85 -0.57 -11.22
C ARG A 334 5.49 -1.38 -12.46
N THR A 335 6.47 -2.03 -13.04
CA THR A 335 6.23 -3.01 -14.10
C THR A 335 5.50 -4.23 -13.54
N ALA A 336 4.61 -4.81 -14.35
CA ALA A 336 3.94 -6.04 -13.99
C ALA A 336 4.93 -7.19 -13.85
N THR A 337 4.69 -8.06 -12.88
CA THR A 337 5.35 -9.36 -12.80
C THR A 337 4.41 -10.41 -13.37
N VAL A 338 4.77 -10.94 -14.54
CA VAL A 338 4.00 -12.00 -15.20
C VAL A 338 4.46 -13.36 -14.71
N ALA A 339 3.53 -14.20 -14.26
CA ALA A 339 3.84 -15.57 -13.86
C ALA A 339 4.20 -16.41 -15.08
N ASP A 340 5.15 -17.35 -14.94
CA ASP A 340 5.63 -18.15 -16.07
C ASP A 340 4.53 -18.96 -16.76
N ARG A 341 3.52 -19.41 -16.00
CA ARG A 341 2.34 -20.10 -16.52
C ARG A 341 1.50 -19.25 -17.48
N ASP A 342 1.53 -17.92 -17.31
CA ASP A 342 0.68 -16.98 -18.05
C ASP A 342 1.40 -16.41 -19.29
N ARG A 343 2.74 -16.52 -19.37
CA ARG A 343 3.56 -16.02 -20.49
C ARG A 343 3.20 -16.60 -21.85
N GLN A 344 2.49 -17.72 -21.90
CA GLN A 344 2.07 -18.35 -23.16
C GLN A 344 0.71 -17.84 -23.67
N ALA A 345 -0.02 -17.07 -22.85
CA ALA A 345 -1.32 -16.51 -23.23
C ALA A 345 -1.23 -15.54 -24.42
N GLY A 346 -2.36 -15.30 -25.09
CA GLY A 346 -2.47 -14.26 -26.11
C GLY A 346 -2.66 -12.87 -25.52
N SER A 347 -3.24 -12.77 -24.32
CA SER A 347 -3.29 -11.54 -23.54
C SER A 347 -3.41 -11.87 -22.05
N ILE A 348 -2.90 -10.98 -21.21
CA ILE A 348 -2.85 -11.14 -19.76
C ILE A 348 -3.48 -9.90 -19.13
N VAL A 349 -4.64 -10.08 -18.49
CA VAL A 349 -5.35 -9.01 -17.79
C VAL A 349 -5.43 -9.37 -16.31
N THR A 350 -4.88 -8.52 -15.45
CA THR A 350 -4.86 -8.73 -14.00
C THR A 350 -5.65 -7.62 -13.32
N ILE A 351 -6.67 -7.98 -12.54
CA ILE A 351 -7.29 -7.05 -11.60
C ILE A 351 -6.43 -6.98 -10.33
N SER A 352 -6.16 -5.78 -9.83
CA SER A 352 -5.30 -5.51 -8.68
C SER A 352 -6.03 -4.62 -7.66
N ARG A 353 -6.02 -5.02 -6.39
CA ARG A 353 -6.58 -4.26 -5.26
C ARG A 353 -5.47 -3.93 -4.25
N PRO A 354 -4.66 -2.87 -4.45
CA PRO A 354 -3.48 -2.62 -3.61
C PRO A 354 -3.79 -2.40 -2.11
N ARG A 355 -4.99 -1.92 -1.79
CA ARG A 355 -5.41 -1.49 -0.43
C ARG A 355 -6.30 -2.50 0.30
N GLY A 356 -6.46 -3.70 -0.24
CA GLY A 356 -7.24 -4.78 0.36
C GLY A 356 -6.86 -6.14 -0.21
N TYR A 357 -7.55 -7.18 0.24
CA TYR A 357 -7.52 -8.51 -0.33
C TYR A 357 -8.91 -8.89 -0.84
N PHE A 358 -8.99 -9.88 -1.72
CA PHE A 358 -10.26 -10.42 -2.20
C PHE A 358 -10.71 -11.55 -1.26
N GLY A 359 -11.92 -11.43 -0.70
CA GLY A 359 -12.56 -12.46 0.11
C GLY A 359 -13.74 -13.10 -0.61
N ALA A 360 -13.68 -14.41 -0.87
CA ALA A 360 -14.83 -15.10 -1.47
C ALA A 360 -16.07 -15.00 -0.57
N GLY A 361 -17.22 -14.61 -1.14
CA GLY A 361 -18.47 -14.40 -0.40
C GLY A 361 -18.55 -13.07 0.36
N ARG A 362 -17.43 -12.37 0.53
CA ARG A 362 -17.39 -10.98 1.04
C ARG A 362 -17.38 -9.98 -0.11
N ASP A 363 -16.53 -10.22 -1.11
CA ASP A 363 -16.29 -9.35 -2.24
C ASP A 363 -16.86 -9.96 -3.54
N THR A 364 -17.41 -9.12 -4.42
CA THR A 364 -17.80 -9.52 -5.79
C THR A 364 -16.69 -9.11 -6.74
N VAL A 365 -15.89 -10.07 -7.20
CA VAL A 365 -14.76 -9.82 -8.11
C VAL A 365 -14.99 -10.54 -9.43
N THR A 366 -15.02 -9.80 -10.55
CA THR A 366 -15.37 -10.38 -11.86
C THR A 366 -14.54 -9.84 -13.01
N PHE A 367 -14.40 -10.67 -14.04
CA PHE A 367 -14.05 -10.28 -15.40
C PHE A 367 -15.23 -10.52 -16.32
N ASP A 368 -15.71 -9.49 -17.02
CA ASP A 368 -16.85 -9.58 -17.94
C ASP A 368 -18.11 -10.19 -17.30
N GLY A 369 -18.33 -9.84 -16.02
CA GLY A 369 -19.43 -10.36 -15.20
C GLY A 369 -19.24 -11.81 -14.71
N GLN A 370 -18.17 -12.50 -15.12
CA GLN A 370 -17.84 -13.84 -14.64
C GLN A 370 -16.93 -13.77 -13.40
N PRO A 371 -17.13 -14.63 -12.38
CA PRO A 371 -16.29 -14.66 -11.19
C PRO A 371 -14.80 -14.76 -11.51
N ALA A 372 -13.99 -13.93 -10.86
CA ALA A 372 -12.55 -13.93 -11.05
C ALA A 372 -11.91 -15.20 -10.44
N PRO A 373 -10.95 -15.84 -11.14
CA PRO A 373 -10.35 -17.08 -10.67
C PRO A 373 -9.39 -16.87 -9.49
N GLY A 374 -9.14 -17.95 -8.74
CA GLY A 374 -8.04 -17.98 -7.76
C GLY A 374 -8.28 -17.21 -6.46
N ILE A 375 -9.51 -16.79 -6.18
CA ILE A 375 -9.88 -16.15 -4.91
C ILE A 375 -10.24 -17.26 -3.89
N PRO A 376 -9.47 -17.43 -2.80
CA PRO A 376 -9.73 -18.47 -1.82
C PRO A 376 -10.91 -18.13 -0.91
N ALA A 377 -11.58 -19.17 -0.40
CA ALA A 377 -12.56 -19.05 0.66
C ALA A 377 -11.89 -18.82 2.04
N GLY A 378 -12.63 -18.19 2.96
CA GLY A 378 -12.15 -17.90 4.30
C GLY A 378 -11.40 -16.57 4.38
N VAL A 379 -10.27 -16.55 5.07
CA VAL A 379 -9.47 -15.34 5.29
C VAL A 379 -8.94 -14.80 3.94
N PRO A 380 -9.20 -13.53 3.60
CA PRO A 380 -8.68 -12.90 2.38
C PRO A 380 -7.15 -12.89 2.34
N THR A 381 -6.55 -13.47 1.28
CA THR A 381 -5.09 -13.62 1.18
C THR A 381 -4.46 -13.11 -0.12
N VAL A 382 -5.26 -12.96 -1.18
CA VAL A 382 -4.81 -12.55 -2.51
C VAL A 382 -5.37 -11.17 -2.86
N SER A 383 -4.55 -10.30 -3.44
CA SER A 383 -4.96 -8.94 -3.86
C SER A 383 -4.96 -8.77 -5.38
N THR A 384 -4.74 -9.87 -6.11
CA THR A 384 -4.74 -9.92 -7.56
C THR A 384 -5.45 -11.18 -8.04
N SER A 385 -6.05 -11.08 -9.22
CA SER A 385 -6.57 -12.22 -9.97
C SER A 385 -6.31 -11.95 -11.46
N THR A 386 -6.03 -12.99 -12.23
CA THR A 386 -5.58 -12.86 -13.61
C THR A 386 -6.49 -13.66 -14.54
N LEU A 387 -6.98 -12.99 -15.58
CA LEU A 387 -7.61 -13.56 -16.75
C LEU A 387 -6.57 -13.68 -17.87
N THR A 388 -6.45 -14.86 -18.44
CA THR A 388 -5.67 -15.09 -19.67
C THR A 388 -6.62 -15.27 -20.85
N LEU A 389 -6.30 -14.63 -21.96
CA LEU A 389 -7.04 -14.78 -23.23
C LEU A 389 -6.25 -15.67 -24.19
N PRO A 390 -6.91 -16.51 -25.01
CA PRO A 390 -6.23 -17.36 -25.99
C PRO A 390 -5.42 -16.56 -27.01
N ARG A 391 -4.38 -17.18 -27.59
CA ARG A 391 -3.63 -16.59 -28.73
C ARG A 391 -4.57 -16.35 -29.92
N GLY A 392 -4.33 -15.26 -30.65
CA GLY A 392 -5.18 -14.85 -31.76
C GLY A 392 -6.49 -14.16 -31.34
N THR A 393 -6.72 -13.95 -30.04
CA THR A 393 -7.83 -13.11 -29.58
C THR A 393 -7.59 -11.68 -30.05
N ALA A 394 -8.50 -11.14 -30.86
CA ALA A 394 -8.46 -9.73 -31.25
C ALA A 394 -8.55 -8.83 -30.01
N GLN A 395 -7.90 -7.67 -30.06
CA GLN A 395 -8.00 -6.66 -29.01
C GLN A 395 -9.48 -6.35 -28.72
N ARG A 396 -9.86 -6.45 -27.44
CA ARG A 396 -11.23 -6.25 -26.97
C ARG A 396 -11.23 -5.59 -25.60
N THR A 397 -12.40 -5.07 -25.24
CA THR A 397 -12.66 -4.66 -23.85
C THR A 397 -12.72 -5.89 -22.92
N VAL A 398 -12.17 -5.74 -21.73
CA VAL A 398 -12.40 -6.60 -20.56
C VAL A 398 -12.89 -5.72 -19.42
N VAL A 399 -14.07 -5.99 -18.89
CA VAL A 399 -14.65 -5.24 -17.76
C VAL A 399 -14.26 -5.91 -16.45
N CYS A 400 -13.35 -5.28 -15.71
CA CYS A 400 -12.89 -5.72 -14.40
C CYS A 400 -13.73 -5.03 -13.32
N ARG A 401 -14.26 -5.79 -12.36
CA ARG A 401 -15.07 -5.24 -11.26
C ARG A 401 -14.68 -5.86 -9.93
N CYS A 402 -14.64 -5.03 -8.88
CA CYS A 402 -14.59 -5.43 -7.49
C CYS A 402 -15.60 -4.61 -6.70
N ASN A 403 -16.63 -5.25 -6.14
CA ASN A 403 -17.72 -4.58 -5.42
C ASN A 403 -18.38 -3.50 -6.29
N ASP A 404 -18.30 -2.23 -5.91
CA ASP A 404 -18.88 -1.10 -6.64
C ASP A 404 -17.90 -0.42 -7.61
N GLU A 405 -16.63 -0.86 -7.60
CA GLU A 405 -15.59 -0.28 -8.44
C GLU A 405 -15.42 -1.09 -9.73
N THR A 406 -15.50 -0.40 -10.88
CA THR A 406 -15.42 -1.01 -12.21
C THR A 406 -14.42 -0.27 -13.09
N ILE A 407 -13.55 -1.02 -13.76
CA ILE A 407 -12.57 -0.51 -14.72
C ILE A 407 -12.71 -1.32 -16.02
N ALA A 408 -12.98 -0.63 -17.12
CA ALA A 408 -12.87 -1.21 -18.45
C ALA A 408 -11.45 -1.05 -18.98
N VAL A 409 -10.84 -2.15 -19.43
CA VAL A 409 -9.49 -2.16 -20.02
C VAL A 409 -9.53 -2.69 -21.44
N GLN A 410 -8.57 -2.29 -22.28
CA GLN A 410 -8.30 -3.02 -23.52
C GLN A 410 -7.34 -4.17 -23.24
N SER A 411 -7.64 -5.36 -23.78
CA SER A 411 -6.67 -6.43 -23.86
C SER A 411 -5.56 -6.05 -24.83
N TRP A 412 -4.32 -6.40 -24.52
CA TRP A 412 -3.17 -6.17 -25.38
C TRP A 412 -2.50 -7.50 -25.71
N ASP A 413 -2.05 -7.66 -26.95
CA ASP A 413 -1.35 -8.88 -27.38
C ASP A 413 -0.07 -9.06 -26.55
N ALA A 414 0.08 -10.24 -25.96
CA ALA A 414 1.22 -10.60 -25.14
C ALA A 414 2.49 -10.91 -25.98
N SER A 415 2.40 -10.97 -27.32
CA SER A 415 3.53 -11.25 -28.23
C SER A 415 4.72 -10.30 -28.07
N ASP A 416 4.47 -9.10 -27.55
CA ASP A 416 5.47 -8.05 -27.30
C ASP A 416 5.84 -7.93 -25.80
N ASP A 417 5.72 -9.01 -25.02
CA ASP A 417 5.93 -9.03 -23.56
C ASP A 417 5.12 -7.91 -22.87
N ARG A 418 3.80 -7.94 -23.08
CA ARG A 418 2.85 -6.95 -22.53
C ARG A 418 1.96 -7.58 -21.47
N ALA A 419 1.64 -6.78 -20.45
CA ALA A 419 0.66 -7.14 -19.44
C ALA A 419 -0.27 -5.98 -19.14
N VAL A 420 -1.53 -6.29 -18.86
CA VAL A 420 -2.58 -5.31 -18.54
C VAL A 420 -2.96 -5.43 -17.07
N ILE A 421 -2.96 -4.31 -16.36
CA ILE A 421 -3.37 -4.21 -14.96
C ILE A 421 -4.59 -3.29 -14.88
N ALA A 422 -5.70 -3.79 -14.35
CA ALA A 422 -6.82 -2.98 -13.86
C ALA A 422 -6.62 -2.75 -12.35
N GLU A 423 -6.06 -1.60 -11.97
CA GLU A 423 -5.71 -1.28 -10.59
C GLU A 423 -6.76 -0.40 -9.91
N LEU A 424 -7.37 -0.95 -8.86
CA LEU A 424 -8.44 -0.36 -8.08
C LEU A 424 -7.92 0.63 -7.03
N HIS A 425 -8.70 1.68 -6.76
CA HIS A 425 -8.42 2.69 -5.75
C HIS A 425 -9.22 2.48 -4.45
N TYR A 426 -10.48 2.03 -4.53
CA TYR A 426 -11.51 2.28 -3.50
C TYR A 426 -11.82 1.10 -2.58
#